data_AF-A0A627DTA6-F1
#
_entry.id   AF-A0A627DTA6-F1
#
_cell.length_a   1.000
_cell.length_b   1.000
_cell.length_c   1.000
_cell.angle_alpha   90.00
_cell.angle_beta   90.00
_cell.angle_gamma   90.00
#
_symmetry.space_group_name_H-M   'P 1'
#
loop_
_entity.id
_entity.type
_entity.pdbx_description
1 polymer ?
#
loop_
_entity_poly.entity_id
_entity_poly.type
_entity_poly.pdbx_seq_one_letter_code
_entity_poly.pdbx_strand_id
1 'polypeptide(L)'
;MDKKICVVSMSVGKPASMTAVWINNELIMAERTSYPERRRDMELQLLRELREKEEKGFIVLVEEENSFITGRVGQRVRLRDPFMNGRPVLIEAMQIYKELERQKAIKLPRKESGKYILHQSIFDS
;
A
#
# COMPACT_ATOMS: atom_id res chain seq x y z
N MET A 1 -18.53 -0.83 -1.76
CA MET A 1 -18.34 0.38 -0.93
C MET A 1 -17.07 1.05 -1.40
N ASP A 2 -17.14 2.35 -1.69
CA ASP A 2 -15.99 3.10 -2.17
C ASP A 2 -15.01 3.37 -1.03
N LYS A 3 -13.72 3.25 -1.31
CA LYS A 3 -12.67 3.42 -0.30
C LYS A 3 -11.53 4.23 -0.86
N LYS A 4 -11.10 5.25 -0.10
CA LYS A 4 -9.79 5.89 -0.30
C LYS A 4 -8.78 5.12 0.52
N ILE A 5 -7.64 4.80 -0.06
CA ILE A 5 -6.60 3.95 0.53
C ILE A 5 -5.28 4.69 0.45
N CYS A 6 -4.53 4.69 1.54
CA CYS A 6 -3.13 5.12 1.57
C CYS A 6 -2.32 3.97 2.16
N VAL A 7 -1.31 3.51 1.43
CA VAL A 7 -0.41 2.45 1.87
C VAL A 7 0.98 3.02 2.05
N VAL A 8 1.68 2.55 3.06
CA VAL A 8 3.07 2.94 3.34
C VAL A 8 3.91 1.69 3.45
N SER A 9 5.01 1.66 2.69
CA SER A 9 6.06 0.65 2.84
C SER A 9 7.35 1.32 3.27
N MET A 10 8.01 0.69 4.23
CA MET A 10 9.25 1.15 4.84
C MET A 10 10.35 0.09 4.84
N SER A 11 10.01 -1.17 4.56
CA SER A 11 10.97 -2.29 4.59
C SER A 11 11.75 -2.45 3.28
N VAL A 12 11.22 -1.98 2.15
CA VAL A 12 11.83 -2.19 0.82
C VAL A 12 12.33 -0.88 0.22
N GLY A 13 13.65 -0.71 0.21
CA GLY A 13 14.32 0.44 -0.42
C GLY A 13 14.04 1.76 0.30
N LYS A 14 13.76 2.83 -0.47
CA LYS A 14 13.41 4.14 0.12
C LYS A 14 11.96 4.11 0.60
N PRO A 15 11.68 4.51 1.85
CA PRO A 15 10.31 4.61 2.36
C PRO A 15 9.43 5.39 1.39
N ALA A 16 8.24 4.86 1.15
CA ALA A 16 7.30 5.47 0.22
C ALA A 16 5.86 5.22 0.65
N SER A 17 5.00 6.16 0.30
CA SER A 17 3.56 5.99 0.33
C SER A 17 3.00 5.90 -1.09
N MET A 18 1.83 5.29 -1.19
CA MET A 18 1.00 5.34 -2.38
C MET A 18 -0.44 5.57 -1.95
N THR A 19 -1.18 6.29 -2.78
CA THR A 19 -2.63 6.42 -2.62
C THR A 19 -3.36 5.65 -3.70
N ALA A 20 -4.54 5.14 -3.37
CA ALA A 20 -5.41 4.44 -4.29
C ALA A 20 -6.87 4.68 -3.92
N VAL A 21 -7.77 4.43 -4.86
CA VAL A 21 -9.22 4.44 -4.64
C VAL A 21 -9.79 3.12 -5.14
N TRP A 22 -10.62 2.49 -4.34
CA TRP A 22 -11.51 1.42 -4.76
C TRP A 22 -12.88 2.01 -5.05
N ILE A 23 -13.33 1.95 -6.30
CA ILE A 23 -14.63 2.50 -6.73
C ILE A 23 -15.13 1.68 -7.92
N ASN A 24 -16.44 1.37 -7.95
CA ASN A 24 -17.05 0.62 -9.06
C ASN A 24 -16.32 -0.70 -9.39
N ASN A 25 -15.82 -1.41 -8.37
CA ASN A 25 -15.00 -2.61 -8.49
C ASN A 25 -13.67 -2.44 -9.23
N GLU A 26 -13.20 -1.20 -9.39
CA GLU A 26 -11.88 -0.89 -9.93
C GLU A 26 -10.95 -0.38 -8.82
N LEU A 27 -9.71 -0.83 -8.87
CA LEU A 27 -8.60 -0.28 -8.09
C LEU A 27 -7.86 0.75 -8.93
N ILE A 28 -7.99 2.02 -8.55
CA ILE A 28 -7.33 3.15 -9.21
C ILE A 28 -6.15 3.58 -8.35
N MET A 29 -4.94 3.25 -8.79
CA MET A 29 -3.70 3.65 -8.13
C MET A 29 -3.29 5.05 -8.56
N ALA A 30 -2.92 5.88 -7.59
CA ALA A 30 -2.43 7.23 -7.80
C ALA A 30 -0.92 7.30 -7.53
N GLU A 31 -0.39 8.53 -7.42
CA GLU A 31 1.05 8.76 -7.37
C GLU A 31 1.70 8.17 -6.11
N ARG A 32 2.95 7.73 -6.30
CA ARG A 32 3.86 7.31 -5.24
C ARG A 32 4.64 8.52 -4.74
N THR A 33 4.67 8.71 -3.42
CA THR A 33 5.48 9.73 -2.77
C THR A 33 6.66 9.05 -2.09
N SER A 34 7.88 9.53 -2.36
CA SER A 34 9.10 9.06 -1.68
C SER A 34 9.48 10.01 -0.57
N TYR A 35 10.06 9.49 0.51
CA TYR A 35 10.46 10.28 1.67
C TYR A 35 11.97 10.53 1.74
N PRO A 36 12.41 11.54 2.53
CA PRO A 36 13.81 11.79 2.80
C PRO A 36 14.53 10.56 3.37
N GLU A 37 15.84 10.45 3.14
CA GLU A 37 16.65 9.36 3.69
C GLU A 37 16.93 9.53 5.19
N ARG A 38 16.96 10.79 5.66
CA ARG A 38 17.16 11.07 7.07
C ARG A 38 15.94 10.63 7.87
N ARG A 39 16.11 9.58 8.66
CA ARG A 39 15.05 8.90 9.42
C ARG A 39 14.11 9.84 10.16
N ARG A 40 14.64 10.81 10.92
CA ARG A 40 13.83 11.74 11.72
C ARG A 40 12.93 12.63 10.85
N ASP A 41 13.46 13.14 9.75
CA ASP A 41 12.71 14.02 8.85
C ASP A 41 11.63 13.23 8.13
N MET A 42 11.95 12.00 7.72
CA MET A 42 11.01 11.03 7.15
C MET A 42 9.88 10.67 8.13
N GLU A 43 10.19 10.32 9.38
CA GLU A 43 9.18 9.96 10.38
C GLU A 43 8.22 11.13 10.68
N LEU A 44 8.73 12.36 10.77
CA LEU A 44 7.91 13.55 10.99
C LEU A 44 7.02 13.88 9.78
N GLN A 45 7.58 13.83 8.57
CA GLN A 45 6.82 14.07 7.34
C GLN A 45 5.73 13.01 7.15
N LEU A 46 6.08 11.74 7.34
CA LEU A 46 5.16 10.62 7.21
C LEU A 46 4.02 10.72 8.24
N LEU A 47 4.34 10.95 9.52
CA LEU A 47 3.31 11.08 10.56
C LEU A 47 2.32 12.21 10.25
N ARG A 48 2.80 13.35 9.77
CA ARG A 48 1.95 14.46 9.35
C ARG A 48 1.04 14.06 8.18
N GLU A 49 1.63 13.53 7.11
CA GLU A 49 0.89 13.14 5.91
C GLU A 49 -0.21 12.13 6.23
N LEU A 50 0.12 11.07 6.99
CA LEU A 50 -0.84 10.01 7.29
C LEU A 50 -2.02 10.51 8.13
N ARG A 51 -1.80 11.45 9.06
CA ARG A 51 -2.89 12.10 9.80
C ARG A 51 -3.80 12.89 8.89
N GLU A 52 -3.22 13.71 8.00
CA GLU A 52 -3.98 14.44 6.99
C GLU A 52 -4.78 13.50 6.07
N LYS A 53 -4.28 12.29 5.80
CA LYS A 53 -5.01 11.28 5.01
C LYS A 53 -6.16 10.66 5.81
N GLU A 54 -5.97 10.28 7.08
CA GLU A 54 -7.05 9.80 7.93
C GLU A 54 -8.18 10.83 8.07
N GLU A 55 -7.83 12.10 8.31
CA GLU A 55 -8.78 13.22 8.37
C GLU A 55 -9.59 13.38 7.07
N LYS A 56 -8.98 13.04 5.92
CA LYS A 56 -9.64 13.06 4.58
C LYS A 56 -10.41 11.77 4.26
N GLY A 57 -10.53 10.86 5.22
CA GLY A 57 -11.27 9.61 5.12
C GLY A 57 -10.54 8.49 4.38
N PHE A 58 -9.20 8.53 4.33
CA PHE A 58 -8.42 7.41 3.81
C PHE A 58 -8.32 6.30 4.86
N ILE A 59 -8.46 5.06 4.41
CA ILE A 59 -7.94 3.90 5.13
C ILE A 59 -6.43 3.94 4.97
N VAL A 60 -5.73 4.17 6.07
CA VAL A 60 -4.26 4.21 6.10
C VAL A 60 -3.74 2.85 6.55
N LEU A 61 -2.94 2.20 5.71
CA LEU A 61 -2.27 0.93 5.98
C LEU A 61 -0.78 1.17 6.08
N VAL A 62 -0.17 0.75 7.18
CA VAL A 62 1.25 0.96 7.46
C VAL A 62 1.90 -0.40 7.70
N GLU A 63 2.94 -0.67 6.91
CA GLU A 63 3.78 -1.84 7.10
C GLU A 63 4.40 -1.87 8.51
N GLU A 64 4.26 -3.00 9.19
CA GLU A 64 4.45 -3.07 10.65
C GLU A 64 5.88 -2.86 11.16
N GLU A 65 6.91 -2.92 10.31
CA GLU A 65 8.31 -2.72 10.70
C GLU A 65 8.59 -1.34 11.33
N ASN A 66 7.63 -0.40 11.33
CA ASN A 66 7.73 0.89 12.00
C ASN A 66 6.74 1.07 13.16
N SER A 67 7.20 0.76 14.38
CA SER A 67 6.46 0.95 15.63
C SER A 67 6.20 2.43 15.98
N PHE A 68 7.06 3.35 15.53
CA PHE A 68 6.91 4.79 15.80
C PHE A 68 5.68 5.38 15.10
N ILE A 69 5.47 5.02 13.83
CA ILE A 69 4.33 5.49 13.03
C ILE A 69 3.06 4.77 13.45
N THR A 70 3.09 3.44 13.45
CA THR A 70 1.91 2.62 13.70
C THR A 70 1.35 2.73 15.13
N GLY A 71 2.12 3.23 16.08
CA GLY A 71 1.61 3.58 17.42
C GLY A 71 0.82 4.88 17.47
N ARG A 72 0.74 5.63 16.36
CA ARG A 72 0.18 6.99 16.31
C ARG A 72 -0.85 7.19 15.20
N VAL A 73 -0.77 6.44 14.10
CA VAL A 73 -1.59 6.62 12.91
C VAL A 73 -1.64 5.33 12.08
N GLY A 74 -2.75 5.09 11.40
CA GLY A 74 -2.92 3.99 10.46
C GLY A 74 -3.09 2.61 11.11
N GLN A 75 -3.55 1.67 10.30
CA GLN A 75 -3.67 0.27 10.64
C GLN A 75 -2.37 -0.45 10.33
N ARG A 76 -1.89 -1.24 11.29
CA ARG A 76 -0.72 -2.11 11.12
C ARG A 76 -1.04 -3.21 10.13
N VAL A 77 -0.14 -3.45 9.19
CA VAL A 77 -0.20 -4.59 8.28
C VAL A 77 1.13 -5.33 8.31
N ARG A 78 1.08 -6.60 8.71
CA ARG A 78 2.14 -7.59 8.51
C ARG A 78 1.79 -8.44 7.31
N LEU A 79 2.67 -8.44 6.31
CA LEU A 79 2.50 -9.24 5.10
C LEU A 79 2.48 -10.75 5.38
N ARG A 80 3.07 -11.18 6.50
CA ARG A 80 3.11 -12.58 6.97
C ARG A 80 1.90 -13.01 7.80
N ASP A 81 1.08 -12.07 8.27
CA ASP A 81 -0.04 -12.41 9.13
C ASP A 81 -1.09 -13.25 8.36
N PRO A 82 -1.78 -14.17 9.04
CA PRO A 82 -2.82 -14.96 8.39
C PRO A 82 -4.00 -14.06 7.99
N PHE A 83 -4.43 -14.20 6.74
CA PHE A 83 -5.69 -13.66 6.24
C PHE A 83 -6.86 -14.57 6.66
N MET A 84 -8.08 -14.21 6.28
CA MET A 84 -9.30 -14.93 6.69
C MET A 84 -9.32 -16.43 6.33
N ASN A 85 -8.55 -16.83 5.31
CA ASN A 85 -8.41 -18.22 4.87
C ASN A 85 -7.18 -18.93 5.46
N GLY A 86 -6.48 -18.32 6.41
CA GLY A 86 -5.27 -18.85 7.04
C GLY A 86 -3.99 -18.69 6.21
N ARG A 87 -4.07 -18.21 4.96
CA ARG A 87 -2.88 -17.92 4.13
C ARG A 87 -2.29 -16.57 4.50
N PRO A 88 -0.96 -16.35 4.32
CA PRO A 88 -0.38 -15.03 4.56
C PRO A 88 -1.04 -13.94 3.70
N VAL A 89 -1.21 -12.75 4.28
CA VAL A 89 -1.77 -11.56 3.60
C VAL A 89 -1.09 -11.30 2.25
N LEU A 90 0.24 -11.46 2.16
CA LEU A 90 0.97 -11.26 0.91
C LEU A 90 0.50 -12.20 -0.20
N ILE A 91 0.34 -13.49 0.12
CA ILE A 91 -0.07 -14.51 -0.84
C ILE A 91 -1.49 -14.23 -1.34
N GLU A 92 -2.39 -13.87 -0.43
CA GLU A 92 -3.76 -13.53 -0.79
C GLU A 92 -3.82 -12.24 -1.62
N ALA A 93 -3.10 -11.20 -1.22
CA ALA A 93 -3.03 -9.94 -1.96
C ALA A 93 -2.49 -10.14 -3.38
N MET A 94 -1.51 -11.03 -3.55
CA MET A 94 -0.97 -11.44 -4.84
C MET A 94 -2.03 -12.15 -5.71
N GLN A 95 -2.83 -13.05 -5.14
CA GLN A 95 -3.93 -13.70 -5.84
C GLN A 95 -5.03 -12.71 -6.25
N ILE A 96 -5.42 -11.81 -5.34
CA ILE A 96 -6.39 -10.74 -5.62
C ILE A 96 -5.87 -9.82 -6.73
N TYR A 97 -4.59 -9.42 -6.68
CA TYR A 97 -3.98 -8.59 -7.72
C TYR A 97 -4.09 -9.25 -9.10
N LYS A 98 -3.74 -10.54 -9.22
CA LYS A 98 -3.86 -11.30 -10.47
C LYS A 98 -5.29 -11.34 -10.99
N GLU A 99 -6.26 -11.54 -10.09
CA GLU A 99 -7.68 -11.56 -10.48
C GLU A 99 -8.13 -10.20 -11.01
N LEU A 100 -7.78 -9.11 -10.33
CA LEU A 100 -8.10 -7.75 -10.76
C LEU A 100 -7.42 -7.39 -12.09
N GLU A 101 -6.17 -7.81 -12.28
CA GLU A 101 -5.44 -7.64 -13.53
C GLU A 101 -6.13 -8.38 -14.69
N ARG A 102 -6.53 -9.65 -14.48
CA ARG A 102 -7.28 -10.45 -15.45
C ARG A 102 -8.61 -9.79 -15.85
N GLN A 103 -9.29 -9.19 -14.87
CA GLN A 103 -10.54 -8.44 -15.08
C GLN A 103 -10.34 -7.05 -15.69
N LYS A 104 -9.09 -6.61 -15.90
CA LYS A 104 -8.73 -5.23 -16.28
C LYS A 104 -9.28 -4.18 -15.30
N ALA A 105 -9.41 -4.55 -14.03
CA ALA A 105 -9.94 -3.74 -12.95
C ALA A 105 -8.87 -2.90 -12.24
N ILE A 106 -7.63 -2.89 -12.72
CA ILE A 106 -6.53 -2.09 -12.17
C ILE A 106 -6.22 -0.93 -13.12
N LYS A 107 -6.30 0.30 -12.60
CA LYS A 107 -5.82 1.51 -13.29
C LYS A 107 -4.53 1.96 -12.62
N LEU A 108 -3.42 1.76 -13.31
CA LEU A 108 -2.08 2.16 -12.85
C LEU A 108 -1.84 3.66 -13.07
N PRO A 109 -0.92 4.29 -12.31
CA PRO A 109 -0.52 5.66 -12.55
C PRO A 109 0.08 5.81 -13.94
N ARG A 110 -0.21 6.92 -14.64
CA ARG A 110 0.29 7.17 -16.02
C ARG A 110 1.82 7.20 -16.08
N LYS A 111 2.46 7.73 -15.05
CA LYS A 111 3.92 7.76 -14.92
C LYS A 111 4.38 6.51 -14.18
N GLU A 112 5.42 5.87 -14.71
CA GLU A 112 6.07 4.72 -14.06
C GLU A 112 5.17 3.47 -13.90
N SER A 113 4.13 3.31 -14.74
CA SER A 113 3.19 2.17 -14.68
C SER A 113 3.90 0.81 -14.65
N GLY A 114 4.98 0.65 -15.42
CA GLY A 114 5.77 -0.58 -15.47
C GLY A 114 6.36 -1.01 -14.12
N LYS A 115 6.54 -0.10 -13.16
CA LYS A 115 7.04 -0.43 -11.80
C LYS A 115 6.02 -1.18 -10.94
N TYR A 116 4.76 -1.17 -11.33
CA TYR A 116 3.66 -1.77 -10.56
C TYR A 116 3.17 -3.08 -11.15
N ILE A 117 3.74 -3.52 -12.27
CA ILE A 117 3.41 -4.79 -12.91
C ILE A 117 4.14 -5.90 -12.16
N LEU A 118 3.38 -6.83 -11.58
CA LEU A 118 3.94 -8.02 -10.94
C LEU A 118 4.20 -9.10 -11.99
N HIS A 119 5.46 -9.45 -12.21
CA HIS A 119 5.84 -10.46 -13.18
C HIS A 119 5.44 -11.88 -12.71
N GLN A 120 5.04 -12.76 -13.63
CA GLN A 120 4.55 -14.11 -13.30
C GLN A 120 5.57 -14.93 -12.48
N SER A 121 6.86 -14.72 -12.72
CA SER A 121 7.96 -15.37 -12.00
C SER A 121 7.95 -15.15 -10.49
N ILE A 122 7.25 -14.13 -9.98
CA ILE A 122 7.11 -13.87 -8.54
C ILE A 122 6.12 -14.87 -7.88
N PHE A 123 5.30 -15.54 -8.68
CA PHE A 123 4.22 -16.42 -8.20
C PHE A 123 4.52 -17.92 -8.35
N ASP A 124 5.55 -18.28 -9.11
CA ASP A 124 5.90 -19.67 -9.43
C ASP A 124 6.97 -20.25 -8.47
N SER A 125 7.10 -19.68 -7.26
CA SER A 125 8.03 -20.12 -6.21
C SER A 125 7.32 -20.88 -5.09
#